data_AF-A0A4Z1CE18-F1
#
_entry.id   AF-A0A4Z1CE18-F1
#
_cell.length_a   1.000
_cell.length_b   1.000
_cell.length_c   1.000
_cell.angle_alpha   90.00
_cell.angle_beta   90.00
_cell.angle_gamma   90.00
#
_symmetry.space_group_name_H-M   'P 1'
#
loop_
_entity.id
_entity.type
_entity.pdbx_description
1 polymer ?
#
loop_
_entity_poly.entity_id
_entity_poly.type
_entity_poly.pdbx_seq_one_letter_code
_entity_poly.pdbx_strand_id
1 'polypeptide(L)'
;MHGGVGRGPVVTDGCAREMATGVRTLLGADVALGITGVGGPGPQEGCPPGTVHLAVARAEGSQSRVESRHVLLDGDPTEVVASATTLALDELVRALA
;
A
#
# COMPACT_ATOMS: atom_id res chain seq x y z
N MET A 1 -19.99 -7.55 8.85
CA MET A 1 -18.83 -7.91 8.02
C MET A 1 -18.51 -6.70 7.13
N HIS A 2 -17.67 -5.77 7.59
CA HIS A 2 -17.21 -4.61 6.79
C HIS A 2 -15.72 -4.82 6.42
N GLY A 3 -15.40 -5.96 5.79
CA GLY A 3 -14.04 -6.31 5.40
C GLY A 3 -13.79 -5.91 3.95
N GLY A 4 -13.45 -4.65 3.70
CA GLY A 4 -13.16 -4.16 2.35
C GLY A 4 -12.64 -2.72 2.39
N VAL A 5 -12.05 -2.29 1.29
CA VAL A 5 -11.63 -0.90 1.10
C VAL A 5 -12.87 -0.04 0.87
N GLY A 6 -12.94 1.11 1.53
CA GLY A 6 -14.02 2.06 1.38
C GLY A 6 -14.16 2.57 -0.06
N ARG A 7 -15.35 3.03 -0.43
CA ARG A 7 -15.54 3.69 -1.72
C ARG A 7 -14.87 5.06 -1.70
N GLY A 8 -14.11 5.38 -2.75
CA GLY A 8 -13.46 6.67 -2.89
C GLY A 8 -12.23 6.59 -3.80
N PRO A 9 -11.42 7.65 -3.83
CA PRO A 9 -10.15 7.68 -4.54
C PRO A 9 -9.21 6.58 -4.03
N VAL A 10 -8.63 5.80 -4.94
CA VAL A 10 -7.74 4.70 -4.58
C VAL A 10 -6.29 5.14 -4.46
N VAL A 11 -5.89 6.27 -5.05
CA VAL A 11 -4.52 6.80 -4.97
C VAL A 11 -4.36 7.63 -3.69
N THR A 12 -4.50 6.96 -2.54
CA THR A 12 -4.48 7.63 -1.23
C THR A 12 -3.83 6.76 -0.15
N ASP A 13 -3.33 7.43 0.89
CA ASP A 13 -2.80 6.78 2.09
C ASP A 13 -3.89 5.96 2.82
N GLY A 14 -5.11 6.49 2.91
CA GLY A 14 -6.25 5.79 3.51
C GLY A 14 -6.57 4.47 2.82
N CYS A 15 -6.63 4.47 1.48
CA CYS A 15 -6.84 3.25 0.70
C CYS A 15 -5.76 2.20 0.99
N ALA A 16 -4.47 2.58 0.97
CA ALA A 16 -3.38 1.66 1.28
C ALA A 16 -3.50 1.05 2.69
N ARG A 17 -3.85 1.86 3.69
CA ARG A 17 -4.03 1.41 5.08
C ARG A 17 -5.21 0.47 5.24
N GLU A 18 -6.33 0.75 4.57
CA GLU A 18 -7.51 -0.12 4.55
C GLU A 18 -7.21 -1.45 3.86
N MET A 19 -6.48 -1.45 2.74
CA MET A 19 -6.01 -2.67 2.06
C MET A 19 -5.16 -3.54 2.99
N ALA A 20 -4.14 -2.95 3.63
CA ALA A 20 -3.23 -3.66 4.54
C ALA A 20 -3.98 -4.27 5.74
N THR A 21 -4.82 -3.46 6.40
CA THR A 21 -5.61 -3.88 7.56
C THR A 21 -6.64 -4.95 7.18
N GLY A 22 -7.29 -4.76 6.03
CA GLY A 22 -8.31 -5.65 5.50
C GLY A 22 -7.77 -7.05 5.25
N VAL A 23 -6.66 -7.16 4.50
CA VAL A 23 -6.06 -8.47 4.20
C VAL A 23 -5.46 -9.12 5.44
N ARG A 24 -4.84 -8.35 6.35
CA ARG A 24 -4.35 -8.86 7.64
C ARG A 24 -5.48 -9.51 8.43
N THR A 25 -6.60 -8.81 8.57
CA THR A 25 -7.75 -9.29 9.33
C THR A 25 -8.43 -10.47 8.66
N LEU A 26 -8.57 -10.43 7.33
CA LEU A 26 -9.22 -11.48 6.55
C LEU A 26 -8.46 -12.81 6.62
N LEU A 27 -7.13 -12.76 6.56
CA LEU A 27 -6.27 -13.94 6.53
C LEU A 27 -5.72 -14.33 7.92
N GLY A 28 -5.92 -13.49 8.94
CA GLY A 28 -5.29 -13.67 10.25
C GLY A 28 -3.76 -13.60 10.20
N ALA A 29 -3.20 -12.82 9.27
CA ALA A 29 -1.76 -12.71 9.10
C ALA A 29 -1.10 -11.88 10.22
N ASP A 30 0.15 -12.18 10.56
CA ASP A 30 0.93 -11.36 11.50
C ASP A 30 1.32 -10.02 10.88
N VAL A 31 1.61 -10.00 9.58
CA VAL A 31 1.95 -8.81 8.82
C VAL A 31 1.27 -8.84 7.45
N ALA A 32 0.81 -7.68 6.99
CA ALA A 32 0.25 -7.50 5.66
C ALA A 32 0.65 -6.15 5.07
N LEU A 33 0.72 -6.08 3.74
CA LEU A 33 1.03 -4.87 2.99
C LEU A 33 -0.15 -4.50 2.08
N GLY A 34 -0.46 -3.21 2.02
CA GLY A 34 -1.30 -2.60 0.99
C GLY A 34 -0.47 -1.67 0.11
N ILE A 35 -0.67 -1.75 -1.21
CA ILE A 35 -0.02 -0.89 -2.19
C ILE A 35 -1.07 -0.36 -3.18
N THR A 36 -1.04 0.94 -3.43
CA THR A 36 -1.90 1.59 -4.43
C THR A 36 -1.16 2.79 -5.02
N GLY A 37 -1.44 3.13 -6.27
CA GLY A 37 -0.67 4.16 -6.97
C GLY A 37 -0.99 4.27 -8.44
N VAL A 38 -0.22 5.11 -9.13
CA VAL A 38 -0.30 5.38 -10.55
C VAL A 38 0.95 4.82 -11.21
N GLY A 39 0.84 3.67 -11.87
CA GLY A 39 1.94 3.11 -12.66
C GLY A 39 2.31 3.99 -13.87
N GLY A 40 1.36 4.77 -14.38
CA GLY A 40 1.52 5.60 -15.58
C GLY A 40 1.05 4.90 -16.86
N PRO A 41 1.38 5.45 -18.06
CA PRO A 41 2.24 6.62 -18.27
C PRO A 41 1.53 7.96 -18.03
N GLY A 42 0.20 7.96 -17.95
CA GLY A 42 -0.59 9.16 -17.68
C GLY A 42 -1.00 9.31 -16.21
N PRO A 43 -1.52 10.50 -15.82
CA PRO A 43 -2.05 10.71 -14.49
C PRO A 43 -3.36 9.94 -14.26
N GLN A 44 -3.65 9.62 -13.00
CA GLN A 44 -4.91 9.02 -12.55
C GLN A 44 -5.38 9.72 -11.27
N GLU A 45 -6.69 9.97 -11.14
CA GLU A 45 -7.27 10.67 -9.97
C GLU A 45 -6.65 12.06 -9.66
N GLY A 46 -6.03 12.70 -10.66
CA GLY A 46 -5.31 13.96 -10.49
C GLY A 46 -3.87 13.82 -9.96
N CYS A 47 -3.42 12.60 -9.69
CA CYS A 47 -2.04 12.29 -9.29
C CYS A 47 -1.15 12.02 -10.52
N PRO A 48 0.13 12.44 -10.50
CA PRO A 48 1.07 12.16 -11.59
C PRO A 48 1.44 10.67 -11.68
N PRO A 49 1.93 10.20 -12.84
CA PRO A 49 2.54 8.88 -12.94
C PRO A 49 3.71 8.74 -11.95
N GLY A 50 3.87 7.56 -11.36
CA GLY A 50 4.88 7.30 -10.34
C GLY A 50 4.41 7.50 -8.90
N THR A 51 3.22 8.07 -8.66
CA THR A 51 2.67 8.20 -7.31
C THR A 51 2.38 6.83 -6.70
N VAL A 52 2.96 6.50 -5.54
CA VAL A 52 2.78 5.21 -4.86
C VAL A 52 2.58 5.40 -3.36
N HIS A 53 1.48 4.87 -2.84
CA HIS A 53 1.17 4.74 -1.43
C HIS A 53 1.34 3.29 -0.98
N LEU A 54 2.04 3.11 0.14
CA LEU A 54 2.33 1.83 0.77
C LEU A 54 1.85 1.89 2.22
N ALA A 55 1.29 0.79 2.72
CA ALA A 55 1.02 0.66 4.15
C ALA A 55 1.30 -0.76 4.62
N VAL A 56 1.93 -0.90 5.78
CA VAL A 56 2.13 -2.19 6.45
C VAL A 56 1.29 -2.24 7.72
N ALA A 57 0.45 -3.27 7.83
CA ALA A 57 -0.31 -3.59 9.02
C ALA A 57 0.37 -4.76 9.74
N ARG A 58 0.77 -4.55 11.00
CA ARG A 58 1.27 -5.61 11.91
C ARG A 58 0.22 -5.94 12.96
N ALA A 59 0.16 -7.20 13.37
CA ALA A 59 -0.68 -7.65 14.47
C ALA A 59 -0.22 -7.05 15.81
N GLU A 60 -1.15 -6.42 16.52
CA GLU A 60 -0.96 -5.96 17.91
C GLU A 60 -2.13 -6.50 18.73
N GLY A 61 -2.04 -7.78 19.08
CA GLY A 61 -3.15 -8.55 19.65
C GLY A 61 -4.31 -8.69 18.64
N SER A 62 -5.51 -8.26 19.05
CA SER A 62 -6.68 -8.24 18.16
C SER A 62 -6.71 -7.03 17.22
N GLN A 63 -5.85 -6.04 17.43
CA GLN A 63 -5.77 -4.81 16.64
C GLN A 63 -4.67 -4.88 15.57
N SER A 64 -4.66 -3.89 14.68
CA SER A 64 -3.58 -3.70 13.70
C SER A 64 -2.84 -2.39 13.98
N ARG A 65 -1.51 -2.45 14.10
CA ARG A 65 -0.66 -1.27 14.04
C ARG A 65 -0.27 -1.01 12.59
N VAL A 66 -0.63 0.16 12.06
CA VAL A 66 -0.48 0.46 10.63
C VAL A 66 0.46 1.64 10.42
N GLU A 67 1.55 1.38 9.70
CA GLU A 67 2.51 2.38 9.24
C GLU A 67 2.35 2.56 7.73
N SER A 68 2.51 3.79 7.24
CA SER A 68 2.33 4.07 5.81
C SER A 68 3.35 5.08 5.30
N ARG A 69 3.61 5.00 4.00
CA ARG A 69 4.59 5.81 3.29
C ARG A 69 4.08 6.13 1.90
N HIS A 70 4.34 7.35 1.44
CA HIS A 70 4.05 7.81 0.08
C HIS A 70 5.36 8.24 -0.59
N VAL A 71 5.53 7.85 -1.85
CA VAL A 71 6.68 8.18 -2.69
C VAL A 71 6.24 8.54 -4.10
N LEU A 72 7.05 9.33 -4.78
CA LEU A 72 6.97 9.55 -6.23
C LEU A 72 8.18 8.83 -6.86
N LEU A 73 7.89 7.92 -7.77
CA LEU A 73 8.90 7.11 -8.46
C LEU A 73 9.07 7.60 -9.89
N ASP A 74 10.33 7.72 -10.32
CA ASP A 74 10.67 7.99 -11.70
C ASP A 74 10.73 6.68 -12.51
N GLY A 75 10.52 6.80 -13.82
CA GLY A 75 10.63 5.70 -14.77
C GLY A 75 9.37 5.48 -15.61
N ASP A 76 9.47 4.54 -16.54
CA ASP A 76 8.31 4.05 -17.29
C ASP A 76 7.39 3.18 -16.40
N PRO A 77 6.18 2.79 -16.87
CA PRO A 77 5.25 2.02 -16.03
C PRO A 77 5.79 0.69 -15.52
N THR A 78 6.68 0.03 -16.28
CA THR A 78 7.30 -1.22 -15.85
C THR A 78 8.32 -0.96 -14.74
N GLU A 79 9.13 0.09 -14.89
CA GLU A 79 10.12 0.52 -13.89
C GLU A 79 9.46 0.99 -12.59
N VAL A 80 8.35 1.74 -12.68
CA VAL A 80 7.55 2.18 -11.53
C VAL A 80 7.02 0.97 -10.76
N VAL A 81 6.43 -0.02 -11.44
CA VAL A 81 5.89 -1.23 -10.79
C VAL A 81 7.00 -2.05 -10.12
N ALA A 82 8.15 -2.22 -10.79
CA ALA A 82 9.28 -2.97 -10.24
C ALA A 82 9.89 -2.27 -9.00
N SER A 83 10.06 -0.95 -9.08
CA SER A 83 10.57 -0.13 -7.97
C SER A 83 9.61 -0.11 -6.79
N ALA A 84 8.31 0.04 -7.06
CA ALA A 84 7.27 0.01 -6.05
C ALA A 84 7.19 -1.35 -5.34
N THR A 85 7.37 -2.45 -6.08
CA THR A 85 7.44 -3.81 -5.53
C THR A 85 8.66 -4.00 -4.63
N THR A 86 9.83 -3.50 -5.05
CA THR A 86 11.05 -3.58 -4.23
C THR A 86 10.89 -2.79 -2.93
N LEU A 87 10.37 -1.56 -3.01
CA LEU A 87 10.09 -0.74 -1.83
C LEU A 87 9.07 -1.40 -0.89
N ALA A 88 8.02 -2.00 -1.45
CA ALA A 88 7.04 -2.78 -0.71
C ALA A 88 7.69 -3.91 0.11
N LEU A 89 8.61 -4.65 -0.49
CA LEU A 89 9.35 -5.71 0.18
C LEU A 89 10.28 -5.15 1.26
N ASP A 90 10.96 -4.04 1.01
CA ASP A 90 11.82 -3.36 2.00
C ASP A 90 11.02 -2.90 3.23
N GLU A 91 9.83 -2.32 3.02
CA GLU A 91 8.93 -1.93 4.12
C GLU A 91 8.46 -3.16 4.91
N LEU A 92 8.20 -4.29 4.24
CA LEU A 92 7.90 -5.58 4.88
C LEU A 92 9.08 -6.15 5.67
N VAL A 93 10.32 -5.94 5.25
CA VAL A 93 11.50 -6.38 6.01
C VAL A 93 11.71 -5.50 7.24
N ARG A 94 11.60 -4.17 7.12
CA ARG A 94 11.55 -3.24 8.27
C ARG A 94 10.39 -3.58 9.20
N ALA A 95 9.31 -4.07 8.59
CA ALA A 95 8.15 -4.80 9.09
C ALA A 95 8.38 -5.83 10.21
N LEU A 96 9.53 -6.48 10.15
CA LEU A 96 9.81 -7.73 10.86
C LEU A 96 11.05 -7.62 11.76
N ALA A 97 11.84 -6.56 11.58
CA ALA A 97 12.88 -6.15 12.51
C ALA A 97 12.27 -5.50 13.75
#